data_AF-A0A7W0T8V3-F1
#
_entry.id   AF-A0A7W0T8V3-F1
#
_cell.length_a   1.000
_cell.length_b   1.000
_cell.length_c   1.000
_cell.angle_alpha   90.00
_cell.angle_beta   90.00
_cell.angle_gamma   90.00
#
_symmetry.space_group_name_H-M   'P 1'
#
loop_
_entity.id
_entity.type
_entity.pdbx_description
1 polymer ?
#
loop_
_entity_poly.entity_id
_entity_poly.type
_entity_poly.pdbx_seq_one_letter_code
_entity_poly.pdbx_strand_id
1 'polypeptide(L)' 'MEERLRTLSEAECYERCYGWRWSEESVKVLRSAGSSREPDLRLEPSEMGERLRRLLELRLDTREPEAA' A
#
# COMPACT_ATOMS: atom_id res chain seq x y z
N MET A 1 32.17 14.85 10.92
CA MET A 1 31.84 14.47 9.53
C MET A 1 30.55 13.69 9.63
N GLU A 2 29.41 14.33 9.39
CA GLU A 2 28.11 13.67 9.49
C GLU A 2 27.93 12.82 8.23
N GLU A 3 28.06 11.50 8.38
CA GLU A 3 27.83 10.55 7.30
C GLU A 3 26.34 10.59 6.95
N ARG A 4 26.00 11.11 5.76
CA ARG A 4 24.62 11.17 5.30
C ARG A 4 24.12 9.74 5.07
N LEU A 5 23.33 9.24 6.00
CA LEU A 5 22.67 7.94 5.87
C LEU A 5 21.85 7.92 4.56
N ARG A 6 22.05 6.89 3.75
CA ARG A 6 21.30 6.66 2.52
C ARG A 6 19.81 6.49 2.87
N THR A 7 18.94 7.10 2.07
CA THR A 7 17.48 6.86 2.17
C THR A 7 17.18 5.41 1.82
N LEU A 8 16.43 4.74 2.69
CA LEU A 8 15.99 3.36 2.45
C LEU A 8 14.71 3.35 1.62
N SER A 9 14.59 2.35 0.75
CA SER A 9 13.30 2.02 0.14
C SER A 9 12.35 1.41 1.20
N GLU A 10 11.06 1.40 0.89
CA GLU A 10 10.04 0.79 1.76
C GLU A 10 10.38 -0.66 2.10
N ALA A 11 10.75 -1.46 1.10
CA ALA A 11 11.16 -2.85 1.29
C ALA A 11 12.34 -2.98 2.26
N GLU A 12 13.37 -2.14 2.12
CA GLU A 12 14.54 -2.14 3.01
C GLU A 12 14.19 -1.69 4.44
N CYS A 13 13.22 -0.80 4.59
CA CYS A 13 12.70 -0.40 5.89
C CYS A 13 11.98 -1.57 6.58
N TYR A 14 11.08 -2.25 5.86
CA TYR A 14 10.36 -3.43 6.38
C TYR A 14 11.31 -4.57 6.74
N GLU A 15 12.31 -4.87 5.89
CA GLU A 15 13.33 -5.87 6.21
C GLU A 15 14.12 -5.50 7.46
N ARG A 16 14.50 -4.23 7.64
CA ARG A 16 15.25 -3.83 8.84
C ARG A 16 14.41 -3.85 10.12
N CYS A 17 13.13 -3.48 10.03
CA CYS A 17 12.22 -3.41 11.17
C CYS A 17 11.62 -4.77 11.55
N TYR A 18 11.44 -5.67 10.59
CA TYR A 18 10.68 -6.92 10.76
C TYR A 18 11.39 -8.16 10.19
N GLY A 19 12.52 -7.99 9.50
CA GLY A 19 13.29 -9.04 8.84
C GLY A 19 14.62 -9.29 9.53
N TRP A 20 14.60 -9.88 10.73
CA TRP A 20 15.83 -10.48 11.24
C TRP A 20 16.14 -11.73 10.41
N ARG A 21 17.31 -11.76 9.74
CA ARG A 21 17.76 -12.84 8.81
C ARG A 21 17.74 -14.27 9.38
N TRP A 22 17.45 -14.44 10.67
CA TRP A 22 17.49 -15.71 11.39
C TRP A 22 16.17 -16.08 12.09
N SER A 23 15.10 -15.30 11.95
CA SER A 23 13.77 -15.69 12.44
C SER A 23 12.83 -16.04 11.29
N GLU A 24 12.27 -17.24 11.35
CA GLU A 24 11.26 -17.72 10.40
C GLU A 24 9.96 -16.90 10.46
N GLU A 25 9.77 -16.13 11.54
CA GLU A 25 8.69 -15.18 11.77
C GLU A 25 9.10 -13.77 11.32
N SER A 26 9.36 -13.59 10.02
CA SER A 26 9.65 -12.27 9.44
C SER A 26 8.64 -11.90 8.36
N VAL A 27 8.26 -10.61 8.32
CA VAL A 27 7.33 -10.07 7.32
C VAL A 27 8.01 -10.10 5.95
N LYS A 28 7.40 -10.79 4.99
CA LYS A 28 7.89 -10.90 3.61
C LYS A 28 7.07 -9.98 2.70
N VAL A 29 7.74 -9.02 2.06
CA VAL A 29 7.13 -8.24 0.98
C VAL A 29 7.16 -9.09 -0.29
N LEU A 30 6.05 -9.76 -0.58
CA LEU A 30 5.92 -10.53 -1.81
C LEU A 30 5.63 -9.57 -2.97
N ARG A 31 6.54 -9.54 -3.95
CA ARG A 31 6.19 -8.98 -5.26
C ARG A 31 5.12 -9.89 -5.84
N SER A 32 3.97 -9.31 -6.20
CA SER A 32 2.89 -10.07 -6.83
C SER A 32 3.46 -10.82 -8.03
N ALA A 33 3.53 -12.15 -7.94
CA ALA A 33 4.15 -13.02 -8.94
C ALA A 33 3.36 -13.09 -10.26
N GLY A 34 2.37 -12.23 -10.43
CA GLY A 34 1.52 -12.08 -11.62
C GLY A 34 1.86 -10.87 -12.48
N SER A 35 3.06 -10.29 -12.41
CA SER A 35 3.44 -9.15 -13.27
C SER A 35 3.65 -9.54 -14.75
N SER A 36 2.73 -10.31 -15.33
CA SER A 36 2.39 -10.15 -16.73
C SER A 36 1.52 -8.91 -16.88
N ARG A 37 2.15 -7.73 -16.80
CA ARG A 37 1.63 -6.49 -17.41
C ARG A 37 0.21 -6.07 -17.02
N GLU A 38 -0.32 -6.49 -15.87
CA GLU A 38 -1.55 -5.92 -15.35
C GLU A 38 -1.26 -4.49 -14.88
N PRO A 39 -2.01 -3.48 -15.36
CA PRO A 39 -1.83 -2.12 -14.91
C PRO A 39 -2.00 -2.11 -13.39
N ASP A 40 -1.08 -1.45 -12.69
CA ASP A 40 -1.25 -1.21 -11.26
C ASP A 40 -2.51 -0.35 -11.09
N LEU A 41 -3.61 -1.00 -10.73
CA LEU A 41 -4.92 -0.37 -10.54
C LEU A 41 -4.93 0.63 -9.38
N ARG A 42 -3.83 0.71 -8.60
CA ARG A 42 -3.61 1.75 -7.59
C ARG A 42 -2.99 3.02 -8.19
N LEU A 43 -2.30 2.91 -9.32
CA LEU A 43 -1.63 4.01 -10.01
C LEU A 43 -2.54 4.67 -11.05
N GLU A 44 -3.42 3.91 -11.70
CA GLU A 44 -4.38 4.44 -12.67
C GLU A 44 -5.81 4.11 -12.22
N PRO A 45 -6.58 5.11 -11.76
CA PRO A 45 -7.99 4.91 -11.46
C PRO A 45 -8.72 4.52 -12.75
N SER A 46 -9.10 3.25 -12.85
CA SER A 46 -9.96 2.81 -13.96
C SER A 46 -11.26 3.62 -13.95
N GLU A 47 -11.84 3.89 -15.11
CA GLU A 47 -13.15 4.58 -15.20
C GLU A 47 -14.23 3.88 -14.35
N MET A 48 -14.15 2.55 -14.23
CA MET A 48 -15.01 1.76 -13.36
C MET A 48 -14.76 2.06 -11.88
N GLY A 49 -13.49 2.14 -11.48
CA GLY A 49 -13.08 2.52 -10.12
C GLY A 49 -13.59 3.91 -9.74
N GLU A 50 -13.47 4.88 -10.65
CA GLU A 50 -13.99 6.23 -10.45
C GLU A 50 -15.52 6.26 -10.33
N ARG A 51 -16.24 5.45 -11.12
CA ARG A 51 -17.70 5.29 -10.97
C ARG A 51 -18.07 4.71 -9.60
N LEU A 52 -17.37 3.66 -9.17
CA LEU A 52 -17.59 3.04 -7.86
C LEU A 52 -17.28 3.99 -6.71
N ARG A 53 -16.20 4.80 -6.81
CA ARG A 53 -15.84 5.83 -5.84
C ARG A 53 -16.97 6.84 -5.67
N ARG A 54 -17.50 7.40 -6.77
CA ARG A 54 -18.61 8.36 -6.72
C ARG A 54 -19.87 7.79 -6.08
N LEU A 55 -20.20 6.52 -6.37
CA LEU A 55 -21.36 5.86 -5.75
C LEU A 55 -21.16 5.65 -4.25
N LEU A 56 -19.94 5.38 -3.81
CA LEU A 56 -19.61 5.26 -2.39
C LEU A 56 -19.73 6.62 -1.70
N GLU A 57 -19.16 7.68 -2.28
CA GLU A 57 -19.20 9.04 -1.74
C GLU A 57 -20.64 9.51 -1.55
N LEU A 58 -21.51 9.30 -2.54
CA LEU A 58 -22.93 9.62 -2.41
C LEU A 58 -23.60 8.90 -1.23
N ARG A 59 -23.21 7.65 -0.96
CA ARG A 59 -23.74 6.89 0.19
C ARG A 59 -23.16 7.36 1.52
N LEU A 60 -21.89 7.80 1.54
CA LEU A 60 -21.27 8.36 2.74
C LEU A 60 -21.91 9.70 3.13
N ASP A 61 -22.21 10.56 2.16
CA ASP A 61 -22.91 11.83 2.41
C ASP A 61 -24.31 11.63 3.02
N THR A 62 -24.96 10.51 2.71
CA THR A 62 -26.27 10.15 3.30
C THR A 62 -26.18 9.49 4.67
N ARG A 63 -24.97 9.18 5.14
CA ARG A 63 -24.77 8.50 6.43
C ARG A 63 -24.77 9.54 7.54
N GLU A 64 -25.60 9.34 8.56
CA GLU A 64 -25.47 10.15 9.78
C GLU A 64 -24.08 9.92 10.42
N PRO A 65 -23.42 10.97 10.91
CA PRO A 65 -22.14 10.82 11.58
C PRO A 65 -22.34 9.92 12.81
N GLU A 66 -21.63 8.79 12.86
CA GLU A 66 -21.55 8.02 14.09
C GLU A 66 -20.88 8.90 15.14
N ALA A 67 -21.57 9.13 16.27
CA ALA A 67 -21.04 9.91 17.37
C ALA A 67 -19.74 9.27 17.87
N ALA A 68 -18.64 10.02 17.75
CA ALA A 68 -17.30 9.64 18.21
C ALA A 68 -17.18 9.65 19.74
#